data_AF-A0A7X6T3Y1-F1
#
_entry.id   AF-A0A7X6T3Y1-F1
#
_cell.length_a   1.000
_cell.length_b   1.000
_cell.length_c   1.000
_cell.angle_alpha   90.00
_cell.angle_beta   90.00
_cell.angle_gamma   90.00
#
_symmetry.space_group_name_H-M   'P 1'
#
loop_
_entity.id
_entity.type
_entity.pdbx_description
1 polymer ?
#
loop_
_entity_poly.entity_id
_entity_poly.type
_entity_poly.pdbx_seq_one_letter_code
_entity_poly.pdbx_strand_id
1 'polypeptide(L)'
;GKAAIHMLNAYVYENHAVFGQLKVDSKTNEITAIPKLLEMLELKEATVTIDAMGCQKEIAQKIIDKQGHYVFSLKGNQGTLQEEVRTFMDDRIAAGPSSSYDYYEATEKSHGRIEIRKCWTCGDVAWLSQKQQWAGLSCLAAVECTRIINEKRSTERRYFISSHSGRQA
;
A
#
# COMPACT_ATOMS: atom_id res chain seq x y z
N GLY A 1 -5.07 15.89 33.33
CA GLY A 1 -4.70 16.51 32.04
C GLY A 1 -5.66 16.05 30.96
N LYS A 2 -5.87 16.83 29.89
CA LYS A 2 -6.70 16.40 28.75
C LYS A 2 -5.94 15.35 27.94
N ALA A 3 -6.64 14.29 27.51
CA ALA A 3 -6.06 13.24 26.66
C ALA A 3 -5.63 13.80 25.29
N ALA A 4 -4.58 13.22 24.70
CA ALA A 4 -4.12 13.57 23.37
C ALA A 4 -5.23 13.35 22.32
N ILE A 5 -5.38 14.29 21.40
CA ILE A 5 -6.38 14.18 20.33
C ILE A 5 -5.83 13.26 19.24
N HIS A 6 -6.57 12.20 18.94
CA HIS A 6 -6.25 11.30 17.84
C HIS A 6 -6.79 11.89 16.52
N MET A 7 -5.89 12.28 15.61
CA MET A 7 -6.19 12.89 14.33
C MET A 7 -5.79 11.97 13.19
N LEU A 8 -6.72 11.71 12.27
CA LEU A 8 -6.46 11.10 10.97
C LEU A 8 -6.21 12.21 9.94
N ASN A 9 -5.13 12.12 9.17
CA ASN A 9 -4.75 13.12 8.18
C ASN A 9 -4.67 12.51 6.78
N ALA A 10 -5.17 13.24 5.79
CA ALA A 10 -4.91 13.02 4.38
C ALA A 10 -3.78 13.97 3.94
N TYR A 11 -2.59 13.41 3.79
CA TYR A 11 -1.39 14.12 3.38
C TYR A 11 -1.10 13.89 1.90
N VAL A 12 -0.85 14.96 1.16
CA VAL A 12 -0.45 14.92 -0.25
C VAL A 12 1.06 15.08 -0.31
N TYR A 13 1.74 14.06 -0.83
CA TYR A 13 3.20 14.00 -0.84
C TYR A 13 3.79 15.10 -1.74
N GLU A 14 3.25 15.29 -2.93
CA GLU A 14 3.71 16.24 -3.94
C GLU A 14 3.66 17.69 -3.46
N ASN A 15 2.64 18.02 -2.67
CA ASN A 15 2.41 19.37 -2.15
C ASN A 15 3.00 19.58 -0.76
N HIS A 16 3.54 18.53 -0.14
CA HIS A 16 3.99 18.49 1.24
C HIS A 16 2.96 19.03 2.26
N ALA A 17 1.66 18.79 2.04
CA ALA A 17 0.59 19.44 2.80
C ALA A 17 -0.56 18.50 3.18
N VAL A 18 -1.27 18.86 4.25
CA VAL A 18 -2.48 18.16 4.71
C VAL A 18 -3.71 18.79 4.06
N PHE A 19 -4.43 18.01 3.27
CA PHE A 19 -5.62 18.47 2.51
C PHE A 19 -6.93 18.12 3.21
N GLY A 20 -6.89 17.17 4.13
CA GLY A 20 -8.02 16.83 4.98
C GLY A 20 -7.55 16.27 6.30
N GLN A 21 -8.29 16.55 7.36
CA GLN A 21 -8.06 15.94 8.66
C GLN A 21 -9.39 15.67 9.33
N LEU A 22 -9.46 14.54 10.05
CA LEU A 22 -10.64 14.15 10.77
C LEU A 22 -10.23 13.65 12.16
N LYS A 23 -10.88 14.20 13.19
CA LYS A 23 -10.71 13.68 14.54
C LYS A 23 -11.33 12.28 14.62
N VAL A 24 -10.56 11.30 15.06
CA VAL A 24 -11.07 9.96 15.34
C VAL A 24 -11.82 10.01 16.66
N ASP A 25 -13.07 9.54 16.69
CA ASP A 25 -13.84 9.50 17.93
C ASP A 25 -13.17 8.54 18.91
N SER A 26 -13.08 8.94 20.18
CA SER A 26 -12.52 8.16 21.28
C SER A 26 -13.07 6.73 21.44
N LYS A 27 -14.27 6.45 20.91
CA LYS A 27 -14.92 5.13 20.96
C LYS A 27 -14.75 4.32 19.66
N THR A 28 -14.10 4.89 18.65
CA THR A 28 -13.94 4.32 17.31
C THR A 28 -12.48 4.28 16.89
N ASN A 29 -12.20 3.74 15.71
CA ASN A 29 -10.87 3.67 15.12
C ASN A 29 -10.84 4.29 13.71
N GLU A 30 -9.65 4.33 13.14
CA GLU A 30 -9.34 4.88 11.81
C GLU A 30 -10.18 4.22 10.71
N ILE A 31 -10.52 2.93 10.85
CA ILE A 31 -11.30 2.19 9.85
C ILE A 31 -12.65 2.87 9.59
N THR A 32 -13.29 3.41 10.62
CA THR A 32 -14.57 4.13 10.49
C THR A 32 -14.41 5.61 10.09
N ALA A 33 -13.22 6.17 10.29
CA ALA A 33 -12.91 7.57 10.00
C ALA A 33 -12.44 7.77 8.54
N ILE A 34 -11.69 6.81 8.00
CA ILE A 34 -11.16 6.84 6.64
C ILE A 34 -12.28 7.07 5.59
N PRO A 35 -13.39 6.31 5.58
CA PRO A 35 -14.46 6.53 4.61
C PRO A 35 -15.00 7.96 4.59
N LYS A 36 -15.16 8.57 5.78
CA LYS A 36 -15.65 9.95 5.94
C LYS A 36 -14.62 10.96 5.44
N LEU A 37 -13.34 10.70 5.68
CA LEU A 37 -12.27 11.55 5.17
C LEU A 37 -12.19 11.49 3.64
N LEU A 38 -12.29 10.30 3.05
CA LEU A 38 -12.29 10.12 1.60
C LEU A 38 -13.50 10.81 0.94
N GLU A 39 -14.66 10.88 1.61
CA GLU A 39 -15.83 11.61 1.11
C GLU A 39 -15.56 13.11 0.90
N MET A 40 -14.72 13.71 1.76
CA MET A 40 -14.39 15.15 1.69
C MET A 40 -13.34 15.50 0.63
N LEU A 41 -12.68 14.49 0.04
CA LEU A 41 -11.57 14.69 -0.90
C LEU A 41 -12.02 14.45 -2.35
N GLU A 42 -11.49 15.23 -3.28
CA GLU A 42 -11.51 14.86 -4.70
C GLU A 42 -10.36 13.89 -4.97
N LEU A 43 -10.66 12.71 -5.51
CA LEU A 43 -9.72 11.60 -5.64
C LEU A 43 -9.47 11.18 -7.08
N LYS A 44 -10.11 11.83 -8.06
CA LYS A 44 -9.94 11.49 -9.47
C LYS A 44 -8.46 11.42 -9.86
N GLU A 45 -8.03 10.27 -10.38
CA GLU A 45 -6.65 9.91 -10.75
C GLU A 45 -5.62 9.92 -9.59
N ALA A 46 -6.04 10.22 -8.36
CA ALA A 46 -5.15 10.24 -7.21
C ALA A 46 -4.82 8.82 -6.73
N THR A 47 -3.57 8.59 -6.31
CA THR A 47 -3.19 7.32 -5.66
C THR A 47 -3.30 7.44 -4.15
N VAL A 48 -4.15 6.63 -3.56
CA VAL A 48 -4.39 6.57 -2.12
C VAL A 48 -3.61 5.40 -1.52
N THR A 49 -2.66 5.74 -0.65
CA THR A 49 -1.98 4.77 0.23
C THR A 49 -2.52 4.93 1.64
N ILE A 50 -2.92 3.83 2.27
CA ILE A 50 -3.38 3.80 3.66
C ILE A 50 -2.62 2.70 4.38
N ASP A 51 -2.49 2.82 5.70
CA ASP A 51 -1.90 1.79 6.52
C ASP A 51 -2.69 0.46 6.44
N ALA A 52 -2.07 -0.63 6.90
CA ALA A 52 -2.64 -1.96 6.79
C ALA A 52 -3.96 -2.16 7.54
N MET A 53 -4.26 -1.39 8.60
CA MET A 53 -5.56 -1.47 9.29
C MET A 53 -6.68 -0.93 8.38
N GLY A 54 -6.40 0.10 7.58
CA GLY A 54 -7.32 0.66 6.59
C GLY A 54 -7.41 -0.12 5.27
N CYS A 55 -6.65 -1.20 5.10
CA CYS A 55 -6.76 -2.11 3.95
C CYS A 55 -8.09 -2.88 4.01
N GLN A 56 -9.19 -2.24 3.61
CA GLN A 56 -10.54 -2.78 3.67
C GLN A 56 -11.19 -2.72 2.30
N LYS A 57 -11.99 -3.75 1.97
CA LYS A 57 -12.68 -3.87 0.66
C LYS A 57 -13.61 -2.70 0.38
N GLU A 58 -14.35 -2.25 1.40
CA GLU A 58 -15.25 -1.09 1.31
C GLU A 58 -14.49 0.22 1.06
N ILE A 59 -13.30 0.37 1.64
CA ILE A 59 -12.44 1.54 1.42
C ILE A 59 -11.89 1.52 -0.01
N ALA A 60 -11.44 0.35 -0.50
CA ALA A 60 -11.03 0.18 -1.90
C ALA A 60 -12.17 0.57 -2.86
N GLN A 61 -13.38 0.04 -2.64
CA GLN A 61 -14.56 0.37 -3.45
C GLN A 61 -14.81 1.88 -3.48
N LYS A 62 -14.79 2.54 -2.31
CA LYS A 62 -15.01 4.00 -2.23
C LYS A 62 -13.96 4.81 -2.99
N ILE A 63 -12.70 4.38 -3.00
CA ILE A 63 -11.64 5.04 -3.78
C ILE A 63 -11.92 4.90 -5.28
N ILE A 64 -12.27 3.69 -5.74
CA ILE A 64 -12.61 3.42 -7.15
C ILE A 64 -13.85 4.20 -7.59
N ASP A 65 -14.89 4.26 -6.76
CA ASP A 65 -16.13 5.00 -7.06
C ASP A 65 -15.85 6.49 -7.26
N LYS A 66 -14.81 7.02 -6.60
CA LYS A 66 -14.33 8.40 -6.76
C LYS A 66 -13.24 8.54 -7.83
N GLN A 67 -13.09 7.55 -8.71
CA GLN A 67 -12.14 7.51 -9.83
C GLN A 67 -10.67 7.65 -9.39
N GLY A 68 -10.35 7.28 -8.15
CA GLY A 68 -8.97 7.20 -7.66
C GLY A 68 -8.39 5.80 -7.81
N HIS A 69 -7.12 5.68 -7.46
CA HIS A 69 -6.41 4.40 -7.37
C HIS A 69 -5.97 4.14 -5.94
N TYR A 70 -5.76 2.88 -5.59
CA TYR A 70 -5.18 2.51 -4.30
C TYR A 70 -3.93 1.65 -4.45
N VAL A 71 -3.06 1.75 -3.46
CA VAL A 71 -1.98 0.79 -3.19
C VAL A 71 -2.03 0.45 -1.70
N PHE A 72 -2.49 -0.76 -1.37
CA PHE A 72 -2.71 -1.19 0.00
C PHE A 72 -1.70 -2.24 0.44
N SER A 73 -1.08 -2.02 1.59
CA SER A 73 -0.17 -2.99 2.19
C SER A 73 -0.93 -4.15 2.82
N LEU A 74 -0.54 -5.37 2.47
CA LEU A 74 -1.06 -6.59 3.08
C LEU A 74 -0.30 -6.88 4.38
N LYS A 75 -1.04 -7.07 5.48
CA LYS A 75 -0.53 -7.63 6.74
C LYS A 75 -1.49 -8.68 7.25
N GLY A 76 -1.12 -9.40 8.31
CA GLY A 76 -1.82 -10.57 8.89
C GLY A 76 -3.28 -10.37 9.32
N ASN A 77 -3.95 -9.27 8.96
CA ASN A 77 -5.37 -9.02 9.10
C ASN A 77 -6.21 -9.38 7.85
N GLN A 78 -5.62 -9.85 6.75
CA GLN A 78 -6.32 -10.10 5.47
C GLN A 78 -6.66 -11.57 5.18
N GLY A 79 -6.75 -12.43 6.22
CA GLY A 79 -6.98 -13.86 6.03
C GLY A 79 -5.92 -14.52 5.16
N THR A 80 -6.32 -15.28 4.13
CA THR A 80 -5.42 -15.99 3.22
C THR A 80 -4.76 -15.11 2.15
N LEU A 81 -5.31 -13.93 1.88
CA LEU A 81 -4.89 -13.04 0.78
C LEU A 81 -3.40 -12.71 0.85
N GLN A 82 -2.91 -12.37 2.04
CA GLN A 82 -1.52 -12.00 2.24
C GLN A 82 -0.57 -13.18 1.98
N GLU A 83 -0.99 -14.40 2.29
CA GLU A 83 -0.15 -15.59 2.10
C GLU A 83 -0.18 -16.06 0.64
N GLU A 84 -1.34 -16.00 -0.02
CA GLU A 84 -1.46 -16.26 -1.46
C GLU A 84 -0.56 -15.31 -2.27
N VAL A 85 -0.65 -14.00 -2.01
CA VAL A 85 0.18 -12.99 -2.69
C VAL A 85 1.66 -13.16 -2.34
N ARG A 86 2.00 -13.43 -1.08
CA ARG A 86 3.38 -13.69 -0.67
C ARG A 86 3.97 -14.86 -1.44
N THR A 87 3.32 -16.02 -1.39
CA THR A 87 3.79 -17.26 -2.02
C THR A 87 4.03 -17.02 -3.52
N PHE A 88 3.03 -16.45 -4.21
CA PHE A 88 3.14 -16.17 -5.63
C PHE A 88 4.28 -15.21 -5.98
N MET A 89 4.40 -14.09 -5.25
CA MET A 89 5.43 -13.10 -5.54
C MET A 89 6.82 -13.64 -5.19
N ASP A 90 6.98 -14.36 -4.09
CA ASP A 90 8.27 -14.92 -3.68
C ASP A 90 8.80 -15.95 -4.66
N ASP A 91 7.94 -16.85 -5.16
CA ASP A 91 8.29 -17.84 -6.18
C ASP A 91 8.79 -17.16 -7.46
N ARG A 92 8.09 -16.10 -7.90
CA ARG A 92 8.45 -15.34 -9.10
C ARG A 92 9.75 -14.55 -8.94
N ILE A 93 9.95 -13.94 -7.77
CA ILE A 93 11.18 -13.22 -7.44
C ILE A 93 12.37 -14.19 -7.38
N ALA A 94 12.18 -15.37 -6.78
CA ALA A 94 13.22 -16.40 -6.66
C ALA A 94 13.61 -17.01 -8.01
N ALA A 95 12.66 -17.11 -8.95
CA ALA A 95 12.94 -17.58 -10.31
C ALA A 95 13.83 -16.63 -11.14
N GLY A 96 14.07 -15.40 -10.65
CA GLY A 96 14.89 -14.41 -11.34
C GLY A 96 14.12 -13.63 -12.42
N PRO A 97 14.82 -12.75 -13.17
CA PRO A 97 14.20 -11.83 -14.12
C PRO A 97 13.26 -12.51 -15.12
N SER A 98 12.05 -11.97 -15.27
CA SER A 98 11.02 -12.49 -16.15
C SER A 98 10.20 -11.35 -16.75
N SER A 99 9.65 -11.54 -17.95
CA SER A 99 8.69 -10.60 -18.55
C SER A 99 7.31 -10.61 -17.88
N SER A 100 7.10 -11.48 -16.88
CA SER A 100 5.83 -11.61 -16.14
C SER A 100 5.67 -10.57 -15.03
N TYR A 101 6.68 -9.75 -14.76
CA TYR A 101 6.63 -8.68 -13.77
C TYR A 101 7.53 -7.52 -14.21
N ASP A 102 7.24 -6.31 -13.75
CA ASP A 102 8.17 -5.19 -13.85
C ASP A 102 9.06 -5.14 -12.60
N TYR A 103 10.28 -4.62 -12.75
CA TYR A 103 11.27 -4.52 -11.69
C TYR A 103 11.92 -3.14 -11.64
N TYR A 104 12.09 -2.62 -10.44
CA TYR A 104 12.81 -1.37 -10.19
C TYR A 104 13.72 -1.50 -8.97
N GLU A 105 14.91 -0.91 -9.03
CA GLU A 105 15.85 -0.84 -7.93
C GLU A 105 16.41 0.56 -7.78
N ALA A 106 16.43 1.07 -6.54
CA ALA A 106 17.06 2.33 -6.18
C ALA A 106 17.91 2.16 -4.93
N THR A 107 19.00 2.92 -4.87
CA THR A 107 19.85 3.04 -3.68
C THR A 107 19.94 4.50 -3.27
N GLU A 108 19.56 4.79 -2.03
CA GLU A 108 19.63 6.12 -1.44
C GLU A 108 20.57 6.11 -0.22
N LYS A 109 21.42 7.12 -0.12
CA LYS A 109 22.27 7.34 1.07
C LYS A 109 21.88 8.67 1.72
N SER A 110 21.46 8.62 2.98
CA SER A 110 21.00 9.80 3.71
C SER A 110 21.21 9.63 5.22
N HIS A 111 21.71 10.67 5.90
CA HIS A 111 21.87 10.73 7.36
C HIS A 111 22.57 9.50 7.98
N GLY A 112 23.63 8.99 7.33
CA GLY A 112 24.38 7.81 7.80
C GLY A 112 23.71 6.46 7.54
N ARG A 113 22.57 6.44 6.86
CA ARG A 113 21.85 5.24 6.43
C ARG A 113 21.96 5.06 4.92
N ILE A 114 22.18 3.82 4.49
CA ILE A 114 21.97 3.40 3.09
C ILE A 114 20.67 2.60 3.05
N GLU A 115 19.77 2.93 2.13
CA GLU A 115 18.56 2.16 1.85
C GLU A 115 18.59 1.71 0.39
N ILE A 116 18.51 0.40 0.18
CA ILE A 116 18.34 -0.22 -1.13
C ILE A 116 16.88 -0.68 -1.20
N ARG A 117 16.13 -0.14 -2.15
CA ARG A 117 14.72 -0.46 -2.38
C ARG A 117 14.58 -1.19 -3.70
N LYS A 118 14.01 -2.38 -3.66
CA LYS A 118 13.64 -3.18 -4.82
C LYS A 118 12.13 -3.31 -4.88
N CYS A 119 11.55 -3.07 -6.04
CA CYS A 119 10.11 -3.12 -6.27
C CYS A 119 9.83 -4.09 -7.41
N TRP A 120 8.80 -4.92 -7.23
CA TRP A 120 8.25 -5.80 -8.26
C TRP A 120 6.76 -5.56 -8.38
N THR A 121 6.25 -5.50 -9.60
CA THR A 121 4.81 -5.40 -9.88
C THR A 121 4.38 -6.49 -10.86
N CYS A 122 3.22 -7.09 -10.62
CA CYS A 122 2.69 -8.15 -11.48
C CYS A 122 1.20 -7.93 -11.73
N GLY A 123 0.84 -7.81 -13.01
CA GLY A 123 -0.55 -7.65 -13.45
C GLY A 123 -1.35 -8.96 -13.49
N ASP A 124 -0.72 -10.12 -13.27
CA ASP A 124 -1.40 -11.41 -13.23
C ASP A 124 -2.07 -11.62 -11.87
N VAL A 125 -3.33 -11.18 -11.79
CA VAL A 125 -4.19 -11.30 -10.62
C VAL A 125 -5.35 -12.29 -10.81
N ALA A 126 -5.49 -12.89 -12.01
CA ALA A 126 -6.69 -13.65 -12.38
C ALA A 126 -6.88 -14.92 -11.54
N TRP A 127 -5.78 -15.51 -11.07
CA TRP A 127 -5.75 -16.71 -10.23
C TRP A 127 -6.13 -16.44 -8.77
N LEU A 128 -6.12 -15.18 -8.31
CA LEU A 128 -6.28 -14.84 -6.91
C LEU A 128 -7.71 -15.09 -6.43
N SER A 129 -7.87 -15.91 -5.38
CA SER A 129 -9.17 -16.37 -4.90
C SER A 129 -10.13 -15.24 -4.53
N GLN A 130 -9.59 -14.18 -3.92
CA GLN A 130 -10.36 -13.03 -3.46
C GLN A 130 -10.43 -11.88 -4.47
N LYS A 131 -9.96 -12.05 -5.72
CA LYS A 131 -9.89 -10.96 -6.72
C LYS A 131 -11.19 -10.16 -6.82
N GLN A 132 -12.31 -10.85 -6.99
CA GLN A 132 -13.63 -10.22 -7.21
C GLN A 132 -14.15 -9.43 -6.01
N GLN A 133 -13.53 -9.61 -4.84
CA GLN A 133 -13.91 -8.91 -3.61
C GLN A 133 -13.18 -7.57 -3.45
N TRP A 134 -12.19 -7.28 -4.32
CA TRP A 134 -11.41 -6.05 -4.32
C TRP A 134 -11.70 -5.27 -5.59
N ALA A 135 -12.42 -4.15 -5.43
CA ALA A 135 -12.80 -3.28 -6.53
C ALA A 135 -11.58 -2.84 -7.35
N GLY A 136 -11.59 -3.07 -8.67
CA GLY A 136 -10.51 -2.61 -9.55
C GLY A 136 -9.15 -3.29 -9.35
N LEU A 137 -9.03 -4.34 -8.54
CA LEU A 137 -7.76 -5.03 -8.31
C LEU A 137 -7.16 -5.55 -9.64
N SER A 138 -6.00 -5.02 -9.98
CA SER A 138 -5.31 -5.29 -11.26
C SER A 138 -3.82 -5.56 -11.11
N CYS A 139 -3.22 -5.31 -9.95
CA CYS A 139 -1.80 -5.51 -9.73
C CYS A 139 -1.48 -6.03 -8.32
N LEU A 140 -0.50 -6.93 -8.25
CA LEU A 140 0.20 -7.31 -7.03
C LEU A 140 1.57 -6.61 -7.01
N ALA A 141 2.05 -6.22 -5.85
CA ALA A 141 3.40 -5.68 -5.74
C ALA A 141 4.15 -6.22 -4.52
N ALA A 142 5.47 -6.28 -4.64
CA ALA A 142 6.38 -6.56 -3.55
C ALA A 142 7.42 -5.45 -3.47
N VAL A 143 7.72 -5.00 -2.27
CA VAL A 143 8.78 -4.02 -2.00
C VAL A 143 9.71 -4.61 -0.97
N GLU A 144 10.97 -4.84 -1.36
CA GLU A 144 12.05 -5.23 -0.47
C GLU A 144 12.91 -4.02 -0.15
N CYS A 145 13.07 -3.74 1.14
CA CYS A 145 13.93 -2.68 1.64
C CYS A 145 15.07 -3.31 2.42
N THR A 146 16.30 -3.16 1.90
CA THR A 146 17.51 -3.41 2.68
C THR A 146 18.01 -2.10 3.27
N ARG A 147 18.12 -2.03 4.59
CA ARG A 147 18.70 -0.89 5.32
C ARG A 147 20.05 -1.28 5.90
N ILE A 148 21.03 -0.41 5.67
CA ILE A 148 22.39 -0.54 6.22
C ILE A 148 22.64 0.70 7.07
N ILE A 149 22.85 0.48 8.37
CA ILE A 149 23.21 1.52 9.34
C ILE A 149 24.49 1.05 10.02
N ASN A 150 25.58 1.79 9.84
CA ASN A 150 26.93 1.34 10.17
C ASN A 150 27.21 -0.01 9.49
N GLU A 151 27.49 -1.06 10.26
CA GLU A 151 27.76 -2.42 9.77
C GLU A 151 26.54 -3.34 9.84
N LYS A 152 25.40 -2.86 10.38
CA LYS A 152 24.20 -3.66 10.54
C LYS A 152 23.32 -3.57 9.31
N ARG A 153 23.02 -4.73 8.71
CA ARG A 153 22.09 -4.89 7.61
C ARG A 153 20.77 -5.49 8.11
N SER A 154 19.65 -4.90 7.73
CA SER A 154 18.32 -5.50 7.86
C SER A 154 17.60 -5.48 6.53
N THR A 155 16.82 -6.53 6.25
CA THR A 155 16.01 -6.63 5.02
C THR A 155 14.57 -6.97 5.42
N GLU A 156 13.62 -6.23 4.86
CA GLU A 156 12.19 -6.45 5.04
C GLU A 156 11.51 -6.45 3.67
N ARG A 157 10.66 -7.45 3.40
CA ARG A 157 9.81 -7.50 2.21
C ARG A 157 8.35 -7.34 2.60
N ARG A 158 7.66 -6.44 1.91
CA ARG A 158 6.24 -6.13 2.10
C ARG A 158 5.49 -6.36 0.80
N TYR A 159 4.23 -6.80 0.90
CA TYR A 159 3.39 -7.13 -0.24
C TYR A 159 2.18 -6.21 -0.28
N PHE A 160 1.70 -5.93 -1.49
CA PHE A 160 0.66 -4.96 -1.75
C PHE A 160 -0.31 -5.47 -2.82
N ILE A 161 -1.54 -4.96 -2.75
CA ILE A 161 -2.50 -5.01 -3.84
C ILE A 161 -2.75 -3.60 -4.35
N SER A 162 -2.99 -3.46 -5.65
CA SER A 162 -3.24 -2.17 -6.28
C SER A 162 -4.29 -2.26 -7.38
N SER A 163 -5.01 -1.16 -7.56
CA SER A 163 -5.89 -0.93 -8.71
C SER A 163 -5.20 -0.25 -9.90
N HIS A 164 -3.89 0.00 -9.81
CA HIS A 164 -3.09 0.41 -10.97
C HIS A 164 -2.86 -0.76 -11.90
N SER A 165 -2.75 -0.47 -13.19
CA SER A 165 -2.21 -1.46 -14.14
C SER A 165 -0.73 -1.71 -13.83
N GLY A 166 -0.22 -2.93 -14.06
CA GLY A 166 1.10 -3.36 -13.54
C GLY A 166 2.30 -2.45 -13.84
N ARG A 167 2.24 -1.65 -14.91
CA ARG A 167 3.29 -0.71 -15.31
C ARG A 167 3.23 0.67 -14.61
N GLN A 168 2.11 0.97 -13.96
CA GLN A 168 1.81 2.25 -13.31
C GLN A 168 1.68 2.12 -11.78
N ALA A 169 1.80 0.90 -11.24
CA ALA A 169 1.67 0.58 -9.83
C ALA A 169 2.94 0.86 -9.01
#